data_AF-A0AAD5YQQ0-F1
#
_entry.id   AF-A0AAD5YQQ0-F1
#
_cell.length_a   1.000
_cell.length_b   1.000
_cell.length_c   1.000
_cell.angle_alpha   90.00
_cell.angle_beta   90.00
_cell.angle_gamma   90.00
#
_symmetry.space_group_name_H-M   'P 1'
#
loop_
_entity.id
_entity.type
_entity.pdbx_description
1 polymer ?
#
loop_
_entity_poly.entity_id
_entity_poly.type
_entity_poly.pdbx_seq_one_letter_code
_entity_poly.pdbx_strand_id
1 'polypeptide(L)'
;MLTELEKMDKAISDPESGPYGGPVVAFGPPPSGLTWVQFHDIVQKWLIFHNTTFLVATAQSLRLPQEFNRLKTHILFIRTEWRDDNEGKVGKYFRLVDAKVMTIREAWIDPFLRLNVEAFLDTQRENDALDPLKGSTIGFFFQNLPLGQTQLQPFTSVQKSMISLMPMIDWESILRDRLERGIKF
;
A
#
# COMPACT_ATOMS: atom_id res chain seq x y z
N MET A 1 -28.09 9.45 -10.69
CA MET A 1 -27.14 8.40 -10.25
C MET A 1 -25.79 9.10 -10.19
N LEU A 2 -25.30 9.44 -8.99
CA LEU A 2 -24.03 10.17 -8.84
C LEU A 2 -22.87 9.24 -9.23
N THR A 3 -21.90 9.78 -9.95
CA THR A 3 -20.63 9.10 -10.22
C THR A 3 -19.88 8.85 -8.91
N GLU A 4 -19.03 7.82 -8.83
CA GLU A 4 -18.22 7.53 -7.63
C GLU A 4 -17.37 8.75 -7.19
N LEU A 5 -16.95 9.58 -8.15
CA LEU A 5 -16.25 10.85 -7.92
C LEU A 5 -17.12 11.90 -7.21
N GLU A 6 -18.37 12.07 -7.62
CA GLU A 6 -19.31 12.99 -6.96
C GLU A 6 -19.72 12.51 -5.56
N LYS A 7 -19.68 11.20 -5.31
CA LYS A 7 -19.89 10.64 -3.96
C LYS A 7 -18.70 10.92 -3.05
N MET A 8 -17.47 10.88 -3.57
CA MET A 8 -16.26 11.22 -2.82
C MET A 8 -16.23 12.71 -2.45
N ASP A 9 -16.53 13.62 -3.38
CA ASP A 9 -16.61 15.06 -3.08
C ASP A 9 -17.71 15.37 -2.05
N LYS A 10 -18.84 14.68 -2.11
CA LYS A 10 -19.92 14.82 -1.13
C LYS A 10 -19.54 14.27 0.26
N ALA A 11 -18.84 13.13 0.31
CA ALA A 11 -18.32 12.56 1.57
C ALA A 11 -17.20 13.41 2.20
N ILE A 12 -16.49 14.20 1.40
CA ILE A 12 -15.51 15.19 1.90
C ILE A 12 -16.21 16.40 2.51
N SER A 13 -17.41 16.76 2.05
CA SER A 13 -18.21 17.87 2.58
C SER A 13 -19.02 17.55 3.83
N ASP A 14 -19.13 16.27 4.20
CA ASP A 14 -19.87 15.78 5.36
C ASP A 14 -18.98 14.81 6.18
N PRO A 15 -18.25 15.31 7.19
CA PRO A 15 -17.23 14.54 7.91
C PRO A 15 -17.77 13.37 8.73
N GLU A 16 -19.10 13.17 8.80
CA GLU A 16 -19.71 12.02 9.45
C GLU A 16 -20.07 10.86 8.50
N SER A 17 -20.02 11.06 7.17
CA SER A 17 -20.56 10.09 6.18
C SER A 17 -19.53 9.45 5.24
N GLY A 18 -18.26 9.41 5.64
CA GLY A 18 -17.23 8.69 4.89
C GLY A 18 -17.67 7.24 4.59
N PRO A 19 -17.54 6.74 3.34
CA PRO A 19 -18.10 5.45 2.90
C PRO A 19 -17.56 4.21 3.62
N TYR A 20 -16.63 4.39 4.56
CA TYR A 20 -15.93 3.33 5.27
C TYR A 20 -16.07 3.41 6.80
N GLY A 21 -16.94 4.26 7.37
CA GLY A 21 -17.40 4.17 8.76
C GLY A 21 -16.33 4.20 9.87
N GLY A 22 -15.09 4.59 9.56
CA GLY A 22 -14.00 4.74 10.52
C GLY A 22 -13.93 6.17 11.07
N PRO A 23 -13.33 6.38 12.26
CA PRO A 23 -13.07 7.73 12.78
C PRO A 23 -12.28 8.52 11.74
N VAL A 24 -12.85 9.64 11.30
CA VAL A 24 -12.19 10.55 10.36
C VAL A 24 -10.99 11.17 11.06
N VAL A 25 -9.81 10.65 10.79
CA VAL A 25 -8.58 11.40 11.01
C VAL A 25 -8.72 12.62 10.11
N ALA A 26 -8.75 13.81 10.72
CA ALA A 26 -8.91 15.05 9.97
C ALA A 26 -7.90 15.08 8.81
N PHE A 27 -8.40 15.02 7.58
CA PHE A 27 -7.58 15.15 6.40
C PHE A 27 -6.89 16.52 6.46
N GLY A 28 -5.56 16.55 6.45
CA GLY A 28 -4.84 17.79 6.18
C GLY A 28 -5.25 18.30 4.80
N PRO A 29 -5.07 19.60 4.47
CA PRO A 29 -5.30 20.05 3.10
C PRO A 29 -4.44 19.24 2.11
N PRO A 30 -4.89 19.06 0.85
CA PRO A 30 -4.05 18.45 -0.17
C PRO A 30 -2.76 19.29 -0.32
N PRO A 31 -1.67 18.72 -0.85
CA PRO A 31 -0.46 19.48 -1.10
C PRO A 31 -0.73 20.75 -1.92
N SER A 32 0.04 21.80 -1.65
CA SER A 32 -0.19 23.13 -2.22
C SER A 32 -0.30 23.07 -3.75
N GLY A 33 -1.35 23.70 -4.29
CA GLY A 33 -1.60 23.77 -5.73
C GLY A 33 -2.25 22.52 -6.33
N LEU A 34 -2.63 21.52 -5.53
CA LEU A 34 -3.36 20.34 -5.99
C LEU A 34 -4.77 20.28 -5.42
N THR A 35 -5.71 19.77 -6.23
CA THR A 35 -6.99 19.27 -5.74
C THR A 35 -6.83 17.84 -5.21
N TRP A 36 -7.78 17.35 -4.40
CA TRP A 36 -7.78 15.95 -3.96
C TRP A 36 -7.82 14.95 -5.10
N VAL A 37 -8.56 15.26 -6.17
CA VAL A 37 -8.63 14.42 -7.36
C VAL A 37 -7.27 14.30 -8.05
N GLN A 38 -6.57 15.43 -8.24
CA GLN A 38 -5.23 15.44 -8.82
C GLN A 38 -4.23 14.71 -7.93
N PHE A 39 -4.33 14.91 -6.62
CA PHE A 39 -3.45 14.26 -5.67
C PHE A 39 -3.66 12.74 -5.65
N HIS A 40 -4.91 12.28 -5.72
CA HIS A 40 -5.22 10.84 -5.83
C HIS A 40 -4.63 10.23 -7.11
N ASP A 41 -4.78 10.90 -8.26
CA ASP A 41 -4.19 10.47 -9.53
C ASP A 41 -2.64 10.39 -9.45
N ILE A 42 -2.01 11.35 -8.77
CA ILE A 42 -0.57 11.32 -8.51
C ILE A 42 -0.17 10.12 -7.64
N VAL A 43 -0.92 9.81 -6.59
CA VAL A 43 -0.68 8.64 -5.74
C VAL A 43 -0.75 7.36 -6.58
N GLN A 44 -1.79 7.19 -7.39
CA GLN A 44 -1.93 6.01 -8.25
C GLN A 44 -0.77 5.87 -9.25
N LYS A 45 -0.40 6.96 -9.92
CA LYS A 45 0.75 6.98 -10.86
C LYS A 45 2.07 6.63 -10.16
N TRP A 46 2.29 7.13 -8.94
CA TRP A 46 3.49 6.83 -8.16
C TRP A 46 3.53 5.36 -7.71
N LEU A 47 2.40 4.82 -7.24
CA LEU A 47 2.28 3.41 -6.86
C LEU A 47 2.58 2.48 -8.04
N ILE A 48 2.01 2.79 -9.22
CA ILE A 48 2.29 2.05 -10.46
C ILE A 48 3.77 2.15 -10.85
N PHE A 49 4.39 3.33 -10.73
CA PHE A 49 5.79 3.51 -11.06
C PHE A 49 6.71 2.64 -10.19
N HIS A 50 6.42 2.52 -8.89
CA HIS A 50 7.20 1.77 -7.90
C HIS A 50 6.69 0.34 -7.66
N ASN A 51 5.77 -0.16 -8.50
CA ASN A 51 5.11 -1.46 -8.29
C ASN A 51 6.10 -2.61 -8.05
N THR A 52 7.16 -2.71 -8.87
CA THR A 52 8.21 -3.73 -8.70
C THR A 52 9.02 -3.52 -7.42
N THR A 53 9.33 -2.28 -7.06
CA THR A 53 10.02 -1.94 -5.80
C THR A 53 9.22 -2.43 -4.60
N PHE A 54 7.91 -2.17 -4.58
CA PHE A 54 7.03 -2.63 -3.50
C PHE A 54 6.87 -4.14 -3.47
N LEU A 55 6.74 -4.80 -4.62
CA LEU A 55 6.66 -6.25 -4.70
C LEU A 55 7.90 -6.89 -4.05
N VAL A 56 9.10 -6.42 -4.44
CA VAL A 56 10.35 -6.95 -3.91
C VAL A 56 10.50 -6.62 -2.42
N ALA A 57 10.25 -5.38 -2.00
CA ALA A 57 10.33 -5.00 -0.60
C ALA A 57 9.37 -5.82 0.27
N THR A 58 8.15 -6.07 -0.21
CA THR A 58 7.16 -6.93 0.46
C THR A 58 7.67 -8.37 0.57
N ALA A 59 8.12 -8.97 -0.54
CA ALA A 59 8.61 -10.34 -0.52
C ALA A 59 9.82 -10.53 0.43
N GLN A 60 10.74 -9.56 0.44
CA GLN A 60 11.97 -9.63 1.23
C GLN A 60 11.73 -9.32 2.71
N SER A 61 10.92 -8.31 3.04
CA SER A 61 10.58 -7.98 4.43
C SER A 61 9.84 -9.12 5.13
N LEU A 62 8.97 -9.82 4.40
CA LEU A 62 8.29 -11.01 4.90
C LEU A 62 9.18 -12.27 4.85
N ARG A 63 10.41 -12.18 4.32
CA ARG A 63 11.35 -13.29 4.14
C ARG A 63 10.76 -14.44 3.33
N LEU A 64 9.88 -14.14 2.37
CA LEU A 64 9.17 -15.16 1.57
C LEU A 64 10.07 -16.13 0.80
N PRO A 65 11.29 -15.74 0.32
CA PRO A 65 12.19 -16.70 -0.32
C PRO A 65 12.55 -17.89 0.59
N GLN A 66 12.57 -17.66 1.91
CA GLN A 66 12.90 -18.67 2.93
C GLN A 66 11.65 -19.21 3.63
N GLU A 67 10.67 -18.35 3.89
CA GLU A 67 9.53 -18.61 4.77
C GLU A 67 8.21 -18.21 4.09
N PHE A 68 7.86 -18.89 2.99
CA PHE A 68 6.70 -18.55 2.15
C PHE A 68 5.38 -18.43 2.96
N ASN A 69 5.21 -19.22 4.02
CA ASN A 69 4.02 -19.16 4.88
C ASN A 69 3.84 -17.82 5.61
N ARG A 70 4.88 -16.97 5.68
CA ARG A 70 4.75 -15.63 6.28
C ARG A 70 3.79 -14.72 5.52
N LEU A 71 3.51 -14.96 4.24
CA LEU A 71 2.50 -14.22 3.48
C LEU A 71 1.08 -14.31 4.08
N LYS A 72 0.79 -15.37 4.86
CA LYS A 72 -0.51 -15.61 5.51
C LYS A 72 -0.60 -15.05 6.92
N THR A 73 0.51 -14.56 7.48
CA THR A 73 0.60 -14.19 8.89
C THR A 73 1.18 -12.81 9.12
N HIS A 74 1.83 -12.24 8.11
CA HIS A 74 2.51 -10.95 8.19
C HIS A 74 2.18 -10.08 6.98
N ILE A 75 2.31 -8.77 7.19
CA ILE A 75 2.12 -7.74 6.17
C ILE A 75 3.18 -6.65 6.35
N LEU A 76 3.64 -6.07 5.25
CA LEU A 76 4.47 -4.88 5.26
C LEU A 76 3.57 -3.65 5.38
N PHE A 77 3.85 -2.77 6.34
CA PHE A 77 3.24 -1.45 6.46
C PHE A 77 4.25 -0.39 6.04
N ILE A 78 3.88 0.47 5.10
CA ILE A 78 4.70 1.54 4.54
C ILE A 78 3.99 2.86 4.77
N ARG A 79 4.67 3.80 5.42
CA ARG A 79 4.22 5.19 5.57
C ARG A 79 5.05 6.11 4.71
N THR A 80 4.36 7.00 4.00
CA THR A 80 4.99 8.00 3.15
C THR A 80 4.44 9.39 3.40
N GLU A 81 5.21 10.39 3.00
CA GLU A 81 4.83 11.79 3.01
C GLU A 81 5.06 12.42 1.65
N TRP A 82 4.27 13.46 1.35
CA TRP A 82 4.49 14.29 0.17
C TRP A 82 5.84 15.01 0.27
N ARG A 83 6.51 15.20 -0.86
CA ARG A 83 7.71 16.04 -0.92
C ARG A 83 7.55 17.16 -1.95
N ASP A 84 7.97 18.37 -1.59
CA ASP A 84 7.89 19.53 -2.48
C ASP A 84 9.05 19.59 -3.50
N ASP A 85 10.17 18.93 -3.20
CA ASP A 85 11.36 18.81 -4.06
C ASP A 85 11.27 17.65 -5.08
N ASN A 86 10.05 17.25 -5.47
CA ASN A 86 9.85 16.15 -6.41
C ASN A 86 10.21 16.49 -7.88
N GLU A 87 10.41 17.77 -8.21
CA GLU A 87 10.74 18.26 -9.56
C GLU A 87 9.74 17.82 -10.66
N GLY A 88 8.49 17.52 -10.31
CA GLY A 88 7.48 16.96 -11.22
C GLY A 88 7.76 15.52 -11.66
N LYS A 89 8.71 14.82 -11.04
CA LYS A 89 9.09 13.45 -11.42
C LYS A 89 8.21 12.44 -10.71
N VAL A 90 7.54 11.60 -11.49
CA VAL A 90 6.60 10.58 -10.97
C VAL A 90 7.23 9.70 -9.89
N GLY A 91 8.49 9.28 -10.02
CA GLY A 91 9.14 8.45 -9.00
C GLY A 91 9.46 9.15 -7.69
N LYS A 92 9.42 10.49 -7.65
CA LYS A 92 9.86 11.30 -6.52
C LYS A 92 8.73 11.98 -5.76
N TYR A 93 7.46 11.78 -6.07
CA TYR A 93 6.36 12.51 -5.40
C TYR A 93 6.30 12.31 -3.88
N PHE A 94 6.77 11.16 -3.37
CA PHE A 94 6.70 10.83 -1.96
C PHE A 94 8.03 10.33 -1.41
N ARG A 95 8.28 10.61 -0.12
CA ARG A 95 9.39 10.08 0.67
C ARG A 95 8.90 9.01 1.64
N LEU A 96 9.77 8.04 1.90
CA LEU A 96 9.56 7.04 2.95
C LEU A 96 9.72 7.66 4.33
N VAL A 97 8.65 7.63 5.14
CA VAL A 97 8.67 8.02 6.55
C VAL A 97 9.11 6.82 7.39
N ASP A 98 8.35 5.73 7.31
CA ASP A 98 8.63 4.47 7.98
C ASP A 98 8.21 3.26 7.13
N ALA A 99 8.83 2.12 7.42
CA ALA A 99 8.38 0.82 6.94
C ALA A 99 8.56 -0.19 8.07
N LYS A 100 7.56 -1.02 8.33
CA LYS A 100 7.61 -2.05 9.36
C LYS A 100 6.85 -3.29 8.95
N VAL A 101 7.35 -4.44 9.38
CA VAL A 101 6.61 -5.70 9.26
C VAL A 101 5.71 -5.84 10.49
N MET A 102 4.45 -6.16 10.26
CA MET A 102 3.47 -6.45 11.32
C MET A 102 2.88 -7.83 11.08
N THR A 103 2.48 -8.51 12.14
CA THR A 103 1.60 -9.65 12.03
C THR A 103 0.19 -9.18 11.64
N ILE A 104 -0.57 -10.03 10.95
CA ILE A 104 -1.98 -9.76 10.63
C ILE A 104 -2.79 -9.51 11.91
N ARG A 105 -2.46 -10.21 13.00
CA ARG A 105 -3.11 -10.01 14.30
C ARG A 105 -2.84 -8.63 14.88
N GLU A 106 -1.60 -8.15 14.83
CA GLU A 106 -1.27 -6.78 15.28
C GLU A 106 -2.01 -5.74 14.44
N ALA A 107 -2.03 -5.92 13.12
CA ALA A 107 -2.76 -5.01 12.23
C ALA A 107 -4.29 -5.06 12.47
N TRP A 108 -4.85 -6.23 12.79
CA TRP A 108 -6.28 -6.36 13.08
C TRP A 108 -6.72 -5.60 14.33
N ILE A 109 -5.85 -5.54 15.34
CA ILE A 109 -6.12 -4.82 16.60
C ILE A 109 -6.13 -3.31 16.38
N ASP A 110 -5.40 -2.81 15.37
CA ASP A 110 -5.41 -1.40 15.00
C ASP A 110 -6.73 -1.04 14.28
N PRO A 111 -7.59 -0.19 14.89
CA PRO A 111 -8.88 0.18 14.29
C PRO A 111 -8.75 0.82 12.90
N PHE A 112 -7.64 1.51 12.62
CA PHE A 112 -7.42 2.17 11.33
C PHE A 112 -7.03 1.20 10.22
N LEU A 113 -6.52 0.02 10.57
CA LEU A 113 -6.10 -1.01 9.62
C LEU A 113 -7.13 -2.11 9.46
N ARG A 114 -8.00 -2.33 10.46
CA ARG A 114 -8.91 -3.47 10.52
C ARG A 114 -9.69 -3.72 9.22
N LEU A 115 -10.34 -2.72 8.64
CA LEU A 115 -11.10 -2.88 7.39
C LEU A 115 -10.19 -3.31 6.22
N ASN A 116 -8.97 -2.77 6.14
CA ASN A 116 -8.00 -3.18 5.13
C ASN A 116 -7.50 -4.62 5.36
N VAL A 117 -7.37 -5.05 6.62
CA VAL A 117 -7.02 -6.43 6.96
C VAL A 117 -8.15 -7.40 6.58
N GLU A 118 -9.40 -7.04 6.85
CA GLU A 118 -10.59 -7.81 6.45
C GLU A 118 -10.60 -8.02 4.93
N ALA A 119 -10.48 -6.92 4.16
CA ALA A 119 -10.43 -6.97 2.70
C ALA A 119 -9.23 -7.80 2.17
N PHE A 120 -8.07 -7.71 2.83
CA PHE A 120 -6.90 -8.51 2.46
C PHE A 120 -7.14 -10.00 2.66
N LEU A 121 -7.71 -10.39 3.78
CA LEU A 121 -8.01 -11.79 4.09
C LEU A 121 -9.09 -12.35 3.16
N ASP A 122 -10.08 -11.55 2.79
CA ASP A 122 -11.09 -11.94 1.80
C ASP A 122 -10.45 -12.16 0.43
N THR A 123 -9.61 -11.23 -0.03
CA THR A 123 -8.84 -11.37 -1.29
C THR A 123 -7.93 -12.60 -1.27
N GLN A 124 -7.29 -12.91 -0.13
CA GLN A 124 -6.49 -14.13 0.03
C GLN A 124 -7.34 -15.39 -0.09
N ARG A 125 -8.51 -15.43 0.57
CA ARG A 125 -9.42 -16.58 0.54
C ARG A 125 -9.97 -16.81 -0.87
N GLU A 126 -10.36 -15.76 -1.58
CA GLU A 126 -10.85 -15.86 -2.96
C GLU A 126 -9.78 -16.41 -3.90
N ASN A 127 -8.55 -15.89 -3.84
CA ASN A 127 -7.46 -16.38 -4.69
C ASN A 127 -7.06 -17.83 -4.35
N ASP A 128 -6.96 -18.18 -3.06
CA ASP A 128 -6.64 -19.55 -2.64
C ASP A 128 -7.76 -20.56 -3.06
N ALA A 129 -9.01 -20.11 -3.22
CA ALA A 129 -10.14 -20.95 -3.63
C ALA A 129 -10.21 -21.21 -5.15
N LEU A 130 -9.69 -20.30 -5.98
CA LEU A 130 -9.83 -20.39 -7.44
C LEU A 130 -8.95 -21.48 -8.06
N ASP A 131 -7.70 -21.61 -7.65
CA ASP A 131 -6.75 -22.64 -8.11
C ASP A 131 -5.44 -22.57 -7.29
N PRO A 132 -5.04 -23.62 -6.56
CA PRO A 132 -3.76 -23.67 -5.85
C PRO A 132 -2.53 -23.45 -6.74
N LEU A 133 -2.63 -23.71 -8.05
CA LEU A 133 -1.54 -23.53 -9.02
C LEU A 133 -1.38 -22.06 -9.46
N LYS A 134 -2.39 -21.21 -9.25
CA LYS A 134 -2.34 -19.79 -9.64
C LYS A 134 -1.43 -18.94 -8.74
N GLY A 135 -1.01 -19.46 -7.59
CA GLY A 135 -0.19 -18.74 -6.61
C GLY A 135 -1.04 -18.06 -5.53
N SER A 136 -0.38 -17.36 -4.61
CA SER A 136 -1.03 -16.71 -3.46
C SER A 136 -1.06 -15.19 -3.61
N THR A 137 -1.88 -14.52 -2.80
CA THR A 137 -1.85 -13.06 -2.66
C THR A 137 -0.83 -12.64 -1.61
N ILE A 138 0.07 -11.74 -1.97
CA ILE A 138 0.87 -10.98 -1.00
C ILE A 138 0.45 -9.52 -1.10
N GLY A 139 0.64 -8.72 -0.04
CA GLY A 139 0.26 -7.33 -0.09
C GLY A 139 1.00 -6.50 0.94
N PHE A 140 0.86 -5.18 0.80
CA PHE A 140 1.33 -4.23 1.79
C PHE A 140 0.26 -3.18 2.06
N PHE A 141 0.33 -2.61 3.26
CA PHE A 141 -0.44 -1.44 3.62
C PHE A 141 0.36 -0.19 3.31
N PHE A 142 -0.29 0.74 2.61
CA PHE A 142 0.26 2.02 2.21
C PHE A 142 -0.51 3.14 2.91
N GLN A 143 0.17 3.88 3.78
CA GLN A 143 -0.35 5.10 4.37
C GLN A 143 0.38 6.30 3.76
N ASN A 144 -0.38 7.27 3.26
CA ASN A 144 0.15 8.56 2.85
C ASN A 144 -0.35 9.64 3.81
N LEU A 145 0.57 10.39 4.43
CA LEU A 145 0.23 11.32 5.51
C LEU A 145 -0.82 12.37 5.09
N PRO A 146 -0.72 13.05 3.93
CA PRO A 146 -1.78 13.94 3.48
C PRO A 146 -3.15 13.26 3.31
N LEU A 147 -3.20 12.02 2.80
CA LEU A 147 -4.48 11.28 2.68
C LEU A 147 -5.02 10.81 4.02
N GLY A 148 -4.20 10.60 5.04
CA GLY A 148 -4.58 10.05 6.35
C GLY A 148 -5.08 8.59 6.32
N GLN A 149 -5.57 8.12 5.17
CA GLN A 149 -6.08 6.78 4.94
C GLN A 149 -4.96 5.80 4.63
N THR A 150 -5.13 4.58 5.12
CA THR A 150 -4.32 3.43 4.71
C THR A 150 -5.05 2.68 3.59
N GLN A 151 -4.32 2.33 2.55
CA GLN A 151 -4.80 1.54 1.42
C GLN A 151 -4.08 0.19 1.39
N LEU A 152 -4.80 -0.88 1.11
CA LEU A 152 -4.21 -2.17 0.77
C LEU A 152 -3.77 -2.18 -0.70
N GLN A 153 -2.54 -2.64 -0.95
CA GLN A 153 -2.02 -2.88 -2.29
C GLN A 153 -1.71 -4.37 -2.46
N PRO A 154 -2.59 -5.13 -3.15
CA PRO A 154 -2.40 -6.55 -3.35
C PRO A 154 -1.55 -6.86 -4.59
N PHE A 155 -0.71 -7.88 -4.48
CA PHE A 155 -0.06 -8.58 -5.56
C PHE A 155 -0.63 -9.98 -5.63
N THR A 156 -1.38 -10.27 -6.68
CA THR A 156 -2.02 -11.56 -6.90
C THR A 156 -1.09 -12.50 -7.69
N SER A 157 -1.41 -13.79 -7.68
CA SER A 157 -0.72 -14.81 -8.47
C SER A 157 0.78 -14.97 -8.16
N VAL A 158 1.19 -14.75 -6.90
CA VAL A 158 2.58 -14.90 -6.49
C VAL A 158 2.89 -16.37 -6.25
N GLN A 159 3.71 -16.96 -7.12
CA GLN A 159 4.11 -18.36 -7.03
C GLN A 159 5.34 -18.55 -6.12
N LYS A 160 5.30 -19.60 -5.30
CA LYS A 160 6.43 -19.97 -4.41
C LYS A 160 7.72 -20.20 -5.19
N SER A 161 7.65 -20.89 -6.33
CA SER A 161 8.79 -21.17 -7.20
C SER A 161 9.49 -19.90 -7.70
N MET A 162 8.71 -18.87 -8.06
CA MET A 162 9.24 -17.57 -8.48
C MET A 162 9.95 -16.85 -7.33
N ILE A 163 9.34 -16.82 -6.14
CA ILE A 163 9.88 -16.12 -4.98
C ILE A 163 11.08 -16.82 -4.36
N SER A 164 11.13 -18.16 -4.37
CA SER A 164 12.23 -18.94 -3.79
C SER A 164 13.58 -18.71 -4.48
N LEU A 165 13.58 -18.19 -5.70
CA LEU A 165 14.80 -17.90 -6.47
C LEU A 165 15.34 -16.49 -6.21
N MET A 166 14.60 -15.66 -5.46
CA MET A 166 15.05 -14.30 -5.16
C MET A 166 16.20 -14.33 -4.15
N PRO A 167 17.35 -13.67 -4.41
CA PRO A 167 18.40 -13.53 -3.42
C PRO A 167 17.88 -12.69 -2.25
N MET A 168 18.35 -12.99 -1.03
CA MET A 168 18.07 -12.13 0.11
C MET A 168 18.83 -10.81 -0.02
N ILE A 169 18.14 -9.70 0.18
CA ILE A 169 18.72 -8.35 0.07
C ILE A 169 18.33 -7.50 1.28
N ASP A 170 19.06 -6.40 1.49
CA ASP A 170 18.67 -5.35 2.43
C ASP A 170 17.50 -4.54 1.84
N TRP A 171 16.29 -5.04 2.08
CA TRP A 171 15.07 -4.50 1.50
C TRP A 171 14.77 -3.08 1.98
N GLU A 172 15.13 -2.73 3.22
CA GLU A 172 14.81 -1.42 3.79
C GLU A 172 15.70 -0.35 3.17
N SER A 173 17.01 -0.61 3.09
CA SER A 173 17.94 0.29 2.42
C SER A 173 17.58 0.46 0.95
N ILE A 174 17.19 -0.62 0.26
CA ILE A 174 16.81 -0.54 -1.16
C ILE A 174 15.49 0.22 -1.32
N LEU A 175 14.45 -0.10 -0.54
CA LEU A 175 13.18 0.63 -0.59
C LEU A 175 13.41 2.13 -0.40
N ARG A 176 14.19 2.51 0.61
CA ARG A 176 14.53 3.91 0.88
C ARG A 176 15.28 4.57 -0.27
N ASP A 177 16.34 3.94 -0.79
CA ASP A 177 17.13 4.49 -1.92
C ASP A 177 16.27 4.69 -3.18
N ARG A 178 15.46 3.69 -3.54
CA ARG A 178 14.61 3.74 -4.73
C ARG A 178 13.55 4.83 -4.65
N LEU A 179 12.88 4.96 -3.49
CA LEU A 179 11.89 6.03 -3.26
C LEU A 179 12.55 7.41 -3.17
N GLU A 180 13.75 7.51 -2.59
CA GLU A 180 14.44 8.80 -2.49
C GLU A 180 14.89 9.31 -3.86
N ARG A 181 15.55 8.44 -4.64
CA ARG A 181 16.07 8.81 -5.96
C ARG A 181 15.00 8.83 -7.05
N GLY A 182 13.85 8.21 -6.80
CA GLY A 182 12.76 8.07 -7.77
C GLY A 182 13.11 7.16 -8.93
N ILE A 183 13.79 6.05 -8.64
CA ILE A 183 14.22 5.05 -9.62
C ILE A 183 13.52 3.71 -9.36
N LYS A 184 13.28 2.94 -10.42
CA LYS A 184 12.69 1.59 -10.31
C LYS A 184 13.71 0.59 -9.75
N PHE A 185 13.21 -0.51 -9.19
CA PHE A 185 14.02 -1.65 -8.77
C PHE A 185 14.74 -2.30 -9.96
#